data_AF-A0A1G3VGB9-F1
#
_entry.id   AF-A0A1G3VGB9-F1
#
_cell.length_a   1.000
_cell.length_b   1.000
_cell.length_c   1.000
_cell.angle_alpha   90.00
_cell.angle_beta   90.00
_cell.angle_gamma   90.00
#
_symmetry.space_group_name_H-M   'P 1'
#
loop_
_entity.id
_entity.type
_entity.pdbx_description
1 polymer ?
#
loop_
_entity_poly.entity_id
_entity_poly.type
_entity_poly.pdbx_seq_one_letter_code
_entity_poly.pdbx_strand_id
1 'polypeptide(L)'
;MRYALETRFLVVRADTLEPEVKAALSGLPPNLAVQVSAWLIATGGEAFAEKEWHGRLGSLRCQQLTTRLKAAGLLEEVCQVGESRMLRIGRQWLRE
;
A
#
# COMPACT_ATOMS: atom_id res chain seq x y z
N MET A 1 18.69 2.21 24.05
CA MET A 1 17.82 1.04 23.82
C MET A 1 17.93 0.63 22.36
N ARG A 2 18.58 -0.50 22.07
CA ARG A 2 18.65 -1.11 20.74
C ARG A 2 17.48 -2.08 20.64
N TYR A 3 16.43 -1.72 19.89
CA TYR A 3 15.40 -2.69 19.55
C TYR A 3 15.95 -3.61 18.46
N ALA A 4 16.22 -4.85 18.85
CA ALA A 4 16.34 -5.96 17.94
C ALA A 4 14.97 -6.16 17.28
N LEU A 5 14.91 -6.06 15.96
CA LEU A 5 13.80 -6.58 15.18
C LEU A 5 14.42 -7.33 14.00
N GLU A 6 14.34 -8.66 14.08
CA GLU A 6 14.46 -9.56 12.95
C GLU A 6 13.61 -9.01 11.80
N THR A 7 14.22 -8.27 10.90
CA THR A 7 13.52 -7.72 9.75
C THR A 7 13.47 -8.83 8.72
N ARG A 8 12.49 -9.73 8.84
CA ARG A 8 12.03 -10.53 7.71
C ARG A 8 11.41 -9.54 6.73
N PHE A 9 12.25 -8.91 5.90
CA PHE A 9 11.79 -8.09 4.79
C PHE A 9 10.99 -9.00 3.87
N LEU A 10 9.67 -8.93 3.95
CA LEU A 10 8.81 -9.56 2.95
C LEU A 10 9.09 -8.82 1.65
N VAL A 11 9.88 -9.42 0.78
CA VAL A 11 10.28 -8.78 -0.48
C VAL A 11 9.03 -8.61 -1.32
N VAL A 12 8.54 -7.38 -1.43
CA VAL A 12 7.41 -7.04 -2.29
C VAL A 12 7.77 -7.43 -3.71
N ARG A 13 6.87 -8.14 -4.40
CA ARG A 13 7.05 -8.51 -5.81
C ARG A 13 6.84 -7.27 -6.69
N ALA A 14 7.76 -6.32 -6.64
CA ALA A 14 7.66 -5.01 -7.29
C ALA A 14 7.36 -5.14 -8.80
N ASP A 15 8.05 -6.05 -9.50
CA ASP A 15 7.88 -6.30 -10.93
C ASP A 15 6.44 -6.74 -11.31
N THR A 16 5.72 -7.41 -10.40
CA THR A 16 4.34 -7.85 -10.64
C THR A 16 3.30 -6.94 -10.00
N LEU A 17 3.67 -6.19 -8.95
CA LEU A 17 2.77 -5.25 -8.26
C LEU A 17 2.56 -3.98 -9.10
N GLU A 18 3.62 -3.45 -9.71
CA GLU A 18 3.56 -2.21 -10.48
C GLU A 18 2.56 -2.21 -11.65
N PRO A 19 2.49 -3.24 -12.52
CA PRO A 19 1.48 -3.29 -13.57
C PRO A 19 0.05 -3.37 -13.03
N GLU A 20 -0.16 -4.07 -11.92
CA GLU A 20 -1.48 -4.22 -11.30
C GLU A 20 -1.95 -2.93 -10.63
N VAL A 21 -1.04 -2.20 -9.97
CA VAL A 21 -1.33 -0.87 -9.44
C VAL A 21 -1.68 0.09 -10.59
N LYS A 22 -0.95 0.04 -11.71
CA LYS A 22 -1.29 0.85 -12.90
C LYS A 22 -2.66 0.48 -13.46
N ALA A 23 -3.02 -0.81 -13.50
CA ALA A 23 -4.32 -1.27 -13.94
C ALA A 23 -5.46 -0.82 -12.99
N ALA A 24 -5.28 -0.99 -11.68
CA ALA A 24 -6.25 -0.58 -10.66
C ALA A 24 -6.47 0.94 -10.62
N LEU A 25 -5.43 1.70 -10.96
CA LEU A 25 -5.45 3.16 -11.03
C LEU A 25 -5.64 3.68 -12.45
N SER A 26 -6.05 2.83 -13.39
CA SER A 26 -6.39 3.23 -14.75
C SER A 26 -7.45 4.34 -14.72
N GLY A 27 -7.23 5.40 -15.49
CA GLY A 27 -8.06 6.61 -15.48
C GLY A 27 -7.68 7.67 -14.44
N LEU A 28 -6.65 7.44 -13.62
CA LEU A 28 -6.00 8.47 -12.78
C LEU A 28 -4.70 8.95 -13.43
N PRO A 29 -4.11 10.07 -12.94
CA PRO A 29 -2.86 10.58 -13.49
C PRO A 29 -1.76 9.50 -13.43
N PRO A 30 -1.01 9.26 -14.52
CA PRO A 30 0.01 8.21 -14.57
C PRO A 30 1.11 8.41 -13.50
N ASN A 31 1.42 9.67 -13.17
CA ASN A 31 2.35 10.02 -12.09
C ASN A 31 1.88 9.52 -10.72
N LEU A 32 0.57 9.40 -10.51
CA LEU A 32 0.01 8.93 -9.25
C LEU A 32 0.18 7.43 -9.11
N ALA A 33 0.01 6.66 -10.18
CA ALA A 33 0.27 5.22 -10.16
C ALA A 33 1.73 4.92 -9.80
N VAL A 34 2.68 5.64 -10.41
CA VAL A 34 4.12 5.50 -10.10
C VAL A 34 4.42 5.83 -8.64
N GLN A 35 3.86 6.92 -8.11
CA GLN A 35 4.05 7.30 -6.71
C GLN A 35 3.47 6.28 -5.73
N VAL A 36 2.25 5.78 -6.00
CA VAL A 36 1.59 4.77 -5.16
C VAL A 36 2.37 3.46 -5.18
N SER A 37 2.81 2.99 -6.36
CA SER A 37 3.67 1.81 -6.46
C SER A 37 4.96 1.99 -5.66
N ALA A 38 5.63 3.14 -5.77
CA ALA A 38 6.84 3.42 -5.00
C ALA A 38 6.59 3.43 -3.49
N TRP A 39 5.46 3.98 -3.03
CA TRP A 39 5.11 3.96 -1.61
C TRP A 39 4.81 2.55 -1.10
N LEU A 40 4.10 1.74 -1.88
CA LEU A 40 3.84 0.34 -1.55
C LEU A 40 5.15 -0.46 -1.48
N ILE A 41 6.02 -0.32 -2.47
CA ILE A 41 7.33 -0.98 -2.46
C ILE A 41 8.15 -0.52 -1.24
N ALA A 42 8.12 0.77 -0.91
CA ALA A 42 8.81 1.32 0.25
C ALA A 42 8.28 0.82 1.59
N THR A 43 7.03 0.33 1.68
CA THR A 43 6.54 -0.29 2.93
C THR A 43 7.11 -1.68 3.15
N GLY A 44 7.76 -2.30 2.15
CA GLY A 44 8.38 -3.63 2.32
C GLY A 44 7.40 -4.72 2.75
N GLY A 45 6.11 -4.55 2.42
CA GLY A 45 5.04 -5.46 2.86
C GLY A 45 4.56 -5.26 4.30
N GLU A 46 5.14 -4.30 5.03
CA GLU A 46 4.65 -3.93 6.35
C GLU A 46 3.28 -3.22 6.26
N ALA A 47 2.53 -3.33 7.35
CA ALA A 47 1.26 -2.62 7.48
C ALA A 47 1.51 -1.13 7.73
N PHE A 48 0.80 -0.27 7.02
CA PHE A 48 0.87 1.17 7.13
C PHE A 48 -0.51 1.74 7.42
N ALA A 49 -0.57 2.92 8.04
CA ALA A 49 -1.85 3.54 8.35
C ALA A 49 -2.37 4.36 7.15
N GLU A 50 -3.66 4.27 6.85
CA GLU A 50 -4.29 5.06 5.77
C GLU A 50 -4.02 6.57 5.91
N LYS A 51 -3.95 7.06 7.15
CA LYS A 51 -3.61 8.47 7.45
C LYS A 51 -2.22 8.90 6.97
N GLU A 52 -1.26 7.98 6.82
CA GLU A 52 0.08 8.31 6.30
C GLU A 52 0.02 8.74 4.83
N TRP A 53 -0.98 8.24 4.11
CA TRP A 53 -1.27 8.64 2.75
C TRP A 53 -2.14 9.91 2.68
N HIS A 54 -2.97 10.19 3.71
CA HIS A 54 -3.74 11.44 3.81
C HIS A 54 -2.84 12.67 3.71
N GLY A 55 -1.69 12.67 4.40
CA GLY A 55 -0.73 13.77 4.34
C GLY A 55 -0.12 14.01 2.96
N ARG A 56 -0.15 13.00 2.08
CA ARG A 56 0.46 13.05 0.74
C ARG A 56 -0.55 13.33 -0.38
N LEU A 57 -1.78 12.84 -0.24
CA LEU A 57 -2.80 12.85 -1.31
C LEU A 57 -4.05 13.67 -0.98
N GLY A 58 -4.24 14.05 0.28
CA GLY A 58 -5.51 14.53 0.82
C GLY A 58 -6.48 13.40 1.13
N SER A 59 -7.36 13.60 2.11
CA SER A 59 -8.26 12.57 2.65
C SER A 59 -9.18 11.93 1.60
N LEU A 60 -9.83 12.76 0.76
CA LEU A 60 -10.78 12.28 -0.26
C LEU A 60 -10.12 11.38 -1.31
N ARG A 61 -8.95 11.81 -1.84
CA ARG A 61 -8.24 11.01 -2.85
C ARG A 61 -7.66 9.74 -2.26
N CYS A 62 -7.16 9.82 -1.02
CA CYS A 62 -6.65 8.64 -0.34
C CYS A 62 -7.74 7.57 -0.14
N GLN A 63 -8.94 7.94 0.32
CA GLN A 63 -10.04 6.99 0.46
C GLN A 63 -10.42 6.34 -0.87
N GLN A 64 -10.51 7.13 -1.95
CA GLN A 64 -10.79 6.61 -3.29
C GLN A 64 -9.69 5.63 -3.76
N LEU A 65 -8.42 5.96 -3.51
CA LEU A 65 -7.28 5.13 -3.86
C LEU A 65 -7.25 3.83 -3.06
N THR A 66 -7.35 3.91 -1.73
CA THR A 66 -7.44 2.74 -0.86
C THR A 66 -8.59 1.82 -1.29
N THR A 67 -9.76 2.38 -1.59
CA THR A 67 -10.93 1.60 -2.02
C THR A 67 -10.65 0.86 -3.33
N ARG A 68 -10.08 1.54 -4.34
CA ARG A 68 -9.73 0.91 -5.62
C ARG A 68 -8.68 -0.19 -5.46
N LEU A 69 -7.63 0.07 -4.67
CA LEU A 69 -6.56 -0.90 -4.44
C LEU A 69 -7.03 -2.11 -3.62
N LYS A 70 -7.94 -1.92 -2.65
CA LYS A 70 -8.61 -3.02 -1.95
C LYS A 70 -9.49 -3.83 -2.90
N ALA A 71 -10.28 -3.17 -3.74
CA ALA A 71 -11.14 -3.84 -4.72
C ALA A 71 -10.34 -4.65 -5.75
N ALA A 72 -9.13 -4.20 -6.11
CA ALA A 72 -8.19 -4.93 -6.95
C ALA A 72 -7.40 -6.03 -6.20
N GLY A 73 -7.61 -6.22 -4.90
CA GLY A 73 -6.87 -7.19 -4.10
C GLY A 73 -5.39 -6.85 -3.90
N LEU A 74 -4.99 -5.59 -4.13
CA LEU A 74 -3.62 -5.12 -3.90
C LEU A 74 -3.38 -4.80 -2.42
N LEU A 75 -4.41 -4.31 -1.74
CA LEU A 75 -4.39 -3.99 -0.32
C LEU A 75 -5.34 -4.88 0.47
N GLU A 76 -4.88 -5.31 1.63
CA GLU A 76 -5.68 -5.96 2.66
C GLU A 76 -5.76 -5.05 3.88
N GLU A 77 -6.93 -5.00 4.50
CA GLU A 77 -7.09 -4.37 5.80
C GLU A 77 -6.68 -5.35 6.89
N VAL A 78 -5.70 -4.97 7.70
CA VAL A 78 -5.18 -5.82 8.78
C VAL A 78 -5.98 -5.60 10.06
N CYS A 79 -6.27 -4.34 10.37
CA CYS A 79 -7.07 -3.95 11.53
C CYS A 79 -7.51 -2.48 11.41
N GLN A 80 -8.46 -2.10 12.24
CA GLN A 80 -8.85 -0.71 12.44
C GLN A 80 -8.33 -0.23 13.80
N VAL A 81 -7.52 0.82 13.81
CA VAL A 81 -6.97 1.44 15.03
C VAL A 81 -7.59 2.83 15.17
N GLY A 82 -8.66 2.92 15.96
CA GLY A 82 -9.47 4.14 16.09
C GLY A 82 -10.17 4.51 14.78
N GLU A 83 -9.95 5.74 14.30
CA GLU A 83 -10.47 6.22 13.02
C GLU A 83 -9.56 5.89 11.82
N SER A 84 -8.39 5.28 12.06
CA SER A 84 -7.42 4.95 11.01
C SER A 84 -7.39 3.45 10.71
N ARG A 85 -7.52 3.11 9.43
CA ARG A 85 -7.35 1.73 8.94
C ARG A 85 -5.88 1.41 8.75
N MET A 86 -5.44 0.26 9.26
CA MET A 86 -4.14 -0.31 8.96
C MET A 86 -4.27 -1.19 7.72
N LEU A 87 -3.54 -0.80 6.68
CA LEU A 87 -3.54 -1.45 5.38
C LEU A 87 -2.19 -2.14 5.19
N ARG A 88 -2.19 -3.30 4.56
CA ARG A 88 -0.96 -3.93 4.08
C ARG A 88 -1.11 -4.33 2.64
N ILE A 89 0.01 -4.57 1.98
CA ILE A 89 0.02 -5.25 0.69
C ILE A 89 -0.52 -6.67 0.87
N GLY A 90 -1.41 -7.08 -0.03
CA GLY A 90 -1.98 -8.42 0.00
C GLY A 90 -0.89 -9.49 -0.02
N ARG A 91 -1.04 -10.55 0.80
CA ARG A 91 0.00 -11.59 0.96
C ARG A 91 0.47 -12.22 -0.36
N GLN A 92 -0.43 -12.33 -1.34
CA GLN A 92 -0.13 -12.83 -2.69
C GLN A 92 0.95 -12.03 -3.45
N TRP A 93 1.18 -10.77 -3.05
CA TRP A 93 2.19 -9.88 -3.62
C TRP A 93 3.48 -9.82 -2.80
N LEU A 94 3.55 -10.55 -1.68
CA LEU A 94 4.72 -10.65 -0.82
C LEU A 94 5.49 -11.95 -1.14
N ARG A 95 6.81 -11.93 -1.04
CA ARG A 95 7.63 -13.15 -1.01
C ARG A 95 7.94 -13.51 0.44
N GLU A 96 7.74 -14.79 0.78
CA GLU A 96 8.14 -15.40 2.06
C GLU A 96 9.66 -15.61 2.14
#